data_AF-A0A2P4YRG0-F1
#
_entry.id   AF-A0A2P4YRG0-F1
#
_cell.length_a   1.000
_cell.length_b   1.000
_cell.length_c   1.000
_cell.angle_alpha   90.00
_cell.angle_beta   90.00
_cell.angle_gamma   90.00
#
_symmetry.space_group_name_H-M   'P 1'
#
loop_
_entity.id
_entity.type
_entity.pdbx_description
1 polymer ?
#
loop_
_entity_poly.entity_id
_entity_poly.type
_entity_poly.pdbx_seq_one_letter_code
_entity_poly.pdbx_strand_id
1 'polypeptide(L)'
;MTVDVMCKIEEYIDENCRQTLEQICDRLFSGMGAVLSTSSMHRALQGMHYSIKKLRIEKTTMNSIDNRTKCKDFVVALNSHIDNGNMIIFQDETNLN
;
A
#
# COMPACT_ATOMS: atom_id res chain seq x y z
N MET A 1 14.26 22.55 1.60
CA MET A 1 14.80 21.26 2.08
C MET A 1 16.11 21.05 1.36
N THR A 2 17.18 20.66 2.05
CA THR A 2 18.50 20.49 1.42
C THR A 2 18.52 19.21 0.58
N VAL A 3 19.44 19.14 -0.39
CA VAL A 3 19.61 17.96 -1.25
C VAL A 3 19.92 16.72 -0.42
N ASP A 4 20.79 16.82 0.59
CA ASP A 4 21.14 15.70 1.46
C ASP A 4 19.94 15.12 2.21
N VAL A 5 19.03 15.98 2.69
CA VAL A 5 17.79 15.54 3.35
C VAL A 5 16.86 14.86 2.35
N MET A 6 16.75 15.38 1.12
CA MET A 6 15.96 14.76 0.05
C MET A 6 16.48 13.37 -0.31
N CYS A 7 17.79 13.21 -0.43
CA CYS A 7 18.42 11.91 -0.68
C CYS A 7 18.15 10.90 0.45
N LYS A 8 18.22 11.33 1.73
CA LYS A 8 17.88 10.41 2.83
C LYS A 8 16.40 10.03 2.90
N ILE A 9 15.52 10.94 2.51
CA ILE A 9 14.10 10.63 2.39
C ILE A 9 13.89 9.51 1.37
N GLU A 10 14.53 9.61 0.21
CA GLU A 10 14.46 8.59 -0.84
C GLU A 10 14.99 7.24 -0.34
N GLU A 11 16.17 7.23 0.29
CA GLU A 11 16.74 6.01 0.88
C GLU A 11 15.80 5.34 1.91
N TYR A 12 15.16 6.12 2.79
CA TYR A 12 14.23 5.57 3.79
C TYR A 12 12.95 5.01 3.15
N ILE A 13 12.46 5.63 2.08
CA ILE A 13 11.31 5.14 1.33
C ILE A 13 11.66 3.85 0.60
N ASP A 14 12.84 3.77 0.00
CA ASP A 14 13.32 2.57 -0.70
C ASP A 14 13.57 1.41 0.28
N GLU A 15 14.07 1.69 1.48
CA GLU A 15 14.21 0.70 2.56
C GLU A 15 12.85 0.17 3.01
N ASN A 16 11.88 1.06 3.26
CA ASN A 16 10.53 0.68 3.68
C ASN A 16 9.47 1.76 3.37
N CYS A 17 8.79 1.59 2.23
CA CYS A 17 7.74 2.51 1.78
C CYS A 17 6.47 2.54 2.66
N ARG A 18 6.40 1.69 3.71
CA ARG A 18 5.26 1.65 4.65
C ARG A 18 5.45 2.56 5.85
N GLN A 19 6.60 3.22 5.97
CA GLN A 19 6.85 4.19 7.04
C GLN A 19 5.88 5.36 6.95
N THR A 20 5.40 5.81 8.11
CA THR A 20 4.59 7.03 8.19
C THR A 20 5.46 8.27 8.03
N LEU A 21 4.85 9.40 7.67
CA LEU A 21 5.57 10.68 7.61
C LEU A 21 6.24 11.04 8.93
N GLU A 22 5.58 10.73 10.05
CA GLU A 22 6.10 10.97 11.39
C GLU A 22 7.36 10.13 11.66
N GLN A 23 7.33 8.85 11.31
CA GLN A 23 8.50 7.96 11.42
C GLN A 23 9.68 8.44 10.57
N ILE A 24 9.42 8.94 9.36
CA ILE A 24 10.46 9.49 8.50
C ILE A 24 11.03 10.78 9.10
N CYS A 25 10.18 11.67 9.63
CA CYS A 25 10.62 12.88 10.33
C CYS A 25 11.49 12.55 11.56
N ASP A 26 11.09 11.58 12.38
CA ASP A 26 11.83 11.18 13.59
C ASP A 26 13.19 10.57 13.23
N ARG A 27 13.27 9.80 12.13
CA ARG A 27 14.53 9.27 11.61
C ARG A 27 15.45 10.38 11.12
N LEU A 28 14.92 11.37 10.39
CA LEU A 28 15.70 12.51 9.91
C LEU A 28 16.21 13.39 11.05
N PHE A 29 15.40 13.58 12.09
CA PHE A 29 15.82 14.25 13.31
C PHE A 29 16.96 13.48 13.99
N SER A 30 16.79 12.16 14.16
CA SER A 30 17.78 11.32 14.84
C SER A 30 19.10 11.19 14.07
N GLY A 31 19.03 11.13 12.73
CA GLY A 31 20.20 10.91 11.87
C GLY A 31 20.95 12.18 11.46
N MET A 32 20.24 13.29 11.29
CA MET A 32 20.80 14.53 10.72
C MET A 32 20.50 15.79 11.55
N GLY A 33 19.75 15.68 12.64
CA GLY A 33 19.25 16.83 13.41
C GLY A 33 18.21 17.67 12.66
N ALA A 34 17.67 17.16 11.55
CA ALA A 34 16.74 17.89 10.70
C ALA A 34 15.34 17.90 11.33
N VAL A 35 14.91 19.06 11.81
CA VAL A 35 13.57 19.25 12.38
C VAL A 35 12.60 19.57 11.25
N LEU A 36 11.68 18.65 10.96
CA LEU A 36 10.69 18.80 9.90
C LEU A 36 9.29 18.52 10.41
N SER A 37 8.33 19.39 10.07
CA SER A 37 6.92 19.09 10.25
C SER A 37 6.44 18.08 9.20
N THR A 38 5.45 17.26 9.56
CA THR A 38 4.79 16.33 8.63
C THR A 38 4.22 17.05 7.41
N SER A 39 3.74 18.28 7.57
CA SER A 39 3.25 19.12 6.45
C SER A 39 4.35 19.54 5.48
N SER A 40 5.55 19.83 5.98
CA SER A 40 6.70 20.18 5.13
C SER A 40 7.22 18.94 4.41
N MET A 41 7.26 17.81 5.10
CA MET A 41 7.59 16.51 4.52
C MET A 41 6.60 16.13 3.41
N HIS A 42 5.29 16.29 3.64
CA HIS A 42 4.26 16.04 2.64
C HIS A 42 4.45 16.88 1.36
N ARG A 43 4.69 18.20 1.50
CA ARG A 43 4.94 19.08 0.35
C ARG A 43 6.21 18.68 -0.41
N ALA A 44 7.26 18.31 0.30
CA ALA A 44 8.49 17.86 -0.32
C ALA A 44 8.29 16.56 -1.12
N LEU A 45 7.60 15.58 -0.53
CA LEU A 45 7.27 14.33 -1.21
C LEU A 45 6.41 14.54 -2.46
N GLN A 46 5.44 15.44 -2.41
CA GLN A 46 4.68 15.82 -3.62
C GLN A 46 5.59 16.39 -4.71
N GLY A 47 6.54 17.25 -4.35
CA GLY A 47 7.53 17.80 -5.29
C GLY A 47 8.48 16.74 -5.85
N MET A 48 8.73 15.67 -5.09
CA MET A 48 9.48 14.49 -5.50
C MET A 48 8.61 13.44 -6.21
N HIS A 49 7.35 13.76 -6.54
CA HIS A 49 6.39 12.86 -7.17
C HIS A 49 6.00 11.60 -6.38
N TYR A 50 6.23 11.59 -5.07
CA TYR A 50 5.69 10.56 -4.18
C TYR A 50 4.26 10.88 -3.77
N SER A 51 3.40 9.85 -3.83
CA SER A 51 2.02 9.92 -3.35
C SER A 51 1.88 9.16 -2.05
N ILE A 52 1.47 9.86 -1.00
CA ILE A 52 1.20 9.26 0.31
C ILE A 52 -0.17 8.58 0.26
N LYS A 53 -0.24 7.33 0.71
CA LYS A 53 -1.48 6.55 0.75
C LYS A 53 -1.88 6.24 2.19
N LYS A 54 -3.19 6.19 2.43
CA LYS A 54 -3.72 5.69 3.70
C LYS A 54 -3.48 4.20 3.82
N LEU A 55 -3.02 3.74 4.98
CA LEU A 55 -2.84 2.31 5.24
C LEU A 55 -4.20 1.59 5.20
N ARG A 56 -4.31 0.57 4.34
CA ARG A 56 -5.47 -0.32 4.29
C ARG A 56 -5.21 -1.51 5.21
N ILE A 57 -6.04 -1.67 6.23
CA ILE A 57 -6.00 -2.84 7.11
C ILE A 57 -6.74 -3.96 6.39
N GLU A 58 -6.01 -5.01 6.01
CA GLU A 58 -6.57 -6.22 5.44
C GLU A 58 -6.53 -7.33 6.48
N LYS A 59 -7.56 -8.20 6.48
CA LYS A 59 -7.56 -9.38 7.36
C LYS A 59 -6.37 -10.27 6.98
N THR A 60 -5.58 -10.70 7.96
CA THR A 60 -4.38 -11.53 7.76
C THR A 60 -4.67 -12.80 6.95
N THR A 61 -5.88 -13.36 7.14
CA THR A 61 -6.35 -14.52 6.38
C THR A 61 -6.47 -14.25 4.89
N MET A 62 -6.82 -13.04 4.45
CA MET A 62 -7.07 -12.72 3.03
C MET A 62 -5.79 -12.77 2.17
N ASN A 63 -4.62 -12.53 2.77
CA ASN A 63 -3.33 -12.58 2.08
C ASN A 63 -2.53 -13.87 2.33
N SER A 64 -3.14 -14.91 2.92
CA SER A 64 -2.46 -16.20 3.02
C SER A 64 -2.17 -16.78 1.64
N ILE A 65 -1.07 -17.53 1.51
CA ILE A 65 -0.70 -18.20 0.27
C ILE A 65 -1.85 -19.12 -0.20
N ASP A 66 -2.48 -19.82 0.74
CA ASP A 66 -3.60 -20.70 0.46
C ASP A 66 -4.80 -19.95 -0.11
N ASN A 67 -5.18 -18.81 0.48
CA ASN A 67 -6.32 -18.04 0.00
C ASN A 67 -6.03 -17.35 -1.34
N ARG A 68 -4.78 -16.94 -1.57
CA ARG A 68 -4.32 -16.46 -2.88
C ARG A 68 -4.41 -17.56 -3.94
N THR A 69 -4.02 -18.79 -3.60
CA THR A 69 -4.10 -19.94 -4.51
C THR A 69 -5.54 -20.27 -4.84
N LYS A 70 -6.42 -20.38 -3.82
CA LYS A 70 -7.86 -20.58 -4.01
C LYS A 70 -8.50 -19.49 -4.87
N CYS A 71 -8.14 -18.23 -4.64
CA CYS A 71 -8.64 -17.11 -5.42
C CYS A 71 -8.20 -17.21 -6.89
N LYS A 72 -6.92 -17.54 -7.14
CA LYS A 72 -6.41 -17.78 -8.49
C LYS A 72 -7.14 -18.91 -9.19
N ASP A 73 -7.27 -20.07 -8.54
CA ASP A 73 -7.90 -21.25 -9.12
C ASP A 73 -9.38 -21.00 -9.42
N PHE A 74 -10.08 -20.30 -8.52
CA PHE A 74 -11.45 -19.85 -8.74
C PHE A 74 -11.57 -18.93 -9.95
N VAL A 75 -10.70 -17.91 -10.09
CA VAL A 75 -10.72 -17.00 -11.24
C VAL A 75 -10.44 -17.73 -12.55
N VAL A 76 -9.51 -18.68 -12.56
CA VAL A 76 -9.20 -19.51 -13.74
C VAL A 76 -10.42 -20.33 -14.16
N ALA A 77 -11.07 -21.00 -13.20
CA ALA A 77 -12.28 -21.79 -13.47
C ALA A 77 -13.44 -20.90 -13.96
N LEU A 78 -13.63 -19.75 -13.31
CA LEU A 78 -14.66 -18.78 -13.68
C LEU A 78 -14.46 -18.27 -15.12
N ASN A 79 -13.23 -17.92 -15.49
CA ASN A 79 -12.92 -17.47 -16.85
C ASN A 79 -13.18 -18.58 -17.88
N SER A 80 -12.85 -19.83 -17.58
CA SER A 80 -13.19 -20.94 -18.48
C SER A 80 -14.71 -21.07 -18.70
N HIS A 81 -15.52 -20.84 -17.67
CA HIS A 81 -16.97 -20.82 -17.83
C HIS A 81 -17.46 -19.64 -18.68
N ILE A 82 -16.85 -18.46 -18.52
CA ILE A 82 -17.14 -17.27 -19.33
C ILE A 82 -16.79 -17.52 -20.80
N ASP A 83 -15.62 -18.08 -21.08
CA ASP A 83 -15.15 -18.38 -22.44
C ASP A 83 -16.06 -19.40 -23.15
N ASN A 84 -16.62 -20.34 -22.40
CA ASN A 84 -17.61 -21.31 -22.88
C ASN A 84 -19.03 -20.71 -23.05
N GLY A 85 -19.22 -19.42 -22.80
CA GLY A 85 -20.49 -18.71 -22.94
C GLY A 85 -21.52 -19.04 -21.84
N ASN A 86 -21.08 -19.59 -20.71
CA ASN A 86 -21.99 -19.90 -19.61
C ASN A 86 -22.47 -18.62 -18.91
N MET A 87 -23.75 -18.60 -18.52
CA MET A 87 -24.29 -17.53 -17.68
C MET A 87 -23.80 -17.70 -16.24
N ILE A 88 -23.12 -16.68 -15.72
CA ILE A 88 -22.65 -16.66 -14.33
C ILE A 88 -23.69 -15.95 -13.45
N ILE A 89 -24.15 -16.63 -12.40
CA ILE A 89 -25.02 -16.05 -11.38
C ILE A 89 -24.25 -16.01 -10.06
N PHE A 90 -24.08 -14.82 -9.50
CA PHE A 90 -23.56 -14.64 -8.15
C PHE A 90 -24.73 -14.54 -7.17
N GLN A 91 -24.77 -15.43 -6.19
CA GLN A 91 -25.69 -15.36 -5.06
C GLN A 91 -24.87 -15.01 -3.83
N ASP A 92 -25.17 -13.86 -3.23
CA ASP A 92 -24.58 -13.43 -1.98
C ASP A 92 -25.68 -13.35 -0.92
N GLU A 93 -25.52 -14.11 0.16
CA GLU A 93 -26.44 -14.12 1.30
C GLU A 93 -26.02 -13.11 2.39
N THR A 94 -25.16 -12.16 2.05
CA THR A 94 -24.73 -11.14 3.01
C THR A 94 -25.74 -10.00 3.07
N ASN A 95 -26.86 -10.24 3.78
CA ASN A 95 -27.78 -9.28 4.41
C ASN A 95 -28.93 -10.04 5.10
N LEU A 96 -28.61 -10.90 6.08
CA LEU A 96 -29.62 -11.26 7.08
C LEU A 96 -29.88 -9.98 7.89
N ASN A 97 -30.99 -9.28 7.57
CA ASN A 97 -31.55 -8.21 8.39
C ASN A 97 -31.71 -8.66 9.85
#